data_AF-A0A927F4X4-F1
#
_entry.id   AF-A0A927F4X4-F1
#
_cell.length_a   1.000
_cell.length_b   1.000
_cell.length_c   1.000
_cell.angle_alpha   90.00
_cell.angle_beta   90.00
_cell.angle_gamma   90.00
#
_symmetry.space_group_name_H-M   'P 1'
#
loop_
_entity.id
_entity.type
_entity.pdbx_description
1 polymer ?
#
loop_
_entity_poly.entity_id
_entity_poly.type
_entity_poly.pdbx_seq_one_letter_code
_entity_poly.pdbx_strand_id
1 'polypeptide(L)' 'NTTRFLMASGDVVIGYLLLRGAAVAAEKLPSAPAKDTAFYAGKIAAAKFFATNVLPNVGVQRELAESIDLSLMELDEAAF' A
#
# COMPACT_ATOMS: atom_id res chain seq x y z
N ASN A 1 10.22 -8.80 13.69
CA ASN A 1 9.92 -8.62 12.24
C ASN A 1 8.44 -8.80 11.88
N THR A 2 7.65 -9.56 12.65
CA THR A 2 6.25 -9.89 12.34
C THR A 2 5.32 -8.69 12.12
N THR A 3 5.47 -7.61 12.90
CA THR A 3 4.64 -6.40 12.73
C THR A 3 4.86 -5.70 11.39
N ARG A 4 6.12 -5.61 10.92
CA ARG A 4 6.43 -5.01 9.61
C ARG A 4 5.80 -5.80 8.48
N PHE A 5 5.92 -7.12 8.54
CA PHE A 5 5.29 -8.02 7.59
C PHE A 5 3.76 -7.85 7.56
N LEU A 6 3.12 -7.80 8.73
CA LEU A 6 1.66 -7.61 8.83
C LEU A 6 1.22 -6.32 8.14
N MET A 7 1.85 -5.18 8.45
CA MET A 7 1.50 -3.89 7.85
C MET A 7 1.75 -3.88 6.34
N ALA A 8 2.91 -4.35 5.89
CA ALA A 8 3.25 -4.40 4.46
C ALA A 8 2.30 -5.30 3.66
N SER A 9 1.85 -6.42 4.25
CA SER A 9 0.85 -7.29 3.62
C SER A 9 -0.51 -6.59 3.48
N GLY A 10 -0.89 -5.77 4.46
CA GLY A 10 -2.08 -4.93 4.40
C GLY A 10 -2.02 -3.93 3.25
N ASP A 11 -0.89 -3.23 3.10
CA ASP A 11 -0.69 -2.25 2.02
C ASP A 11 -0.81 -2.89 0.62
N VAL A 12 -0.28 -4.11 0.45
CA VAL A 12 -0.41 -4.86 -0.81
C VAL A 12 -1.87 -5.18 -1.11
N VAL A 13 -2.62 -5.69 -0.13
CA VAL A 13 -4.04 -6.04 -0.31
C VAL A 13 -4.89 -4.80 -0.59
N ILE A 14 -4.67 -3.71 0.15
CA ILE A 14 -5.37 -2.43 -0.06
C ILE A 14 -5.07 -1.89 -1.46
N GLY A 15 -3.80 -1.87 -1.87
CA GLY A 15 -3.40 -1.43 -3.20
C GLY A 15 -4.09 -2.22 -4.31
N TYR A 16 -4.16 -3.55 -4.17
CA TYR A 16 -4.88 -4.41 -5.11
C TYR A 16 -6.37 -4.06 -5.20
N LEU A 17 -7.06 -3.90 -4.06
CA LEU A 17 -8.49 -3.58 -4.03
C LEU A 17 -8.78 -2.19 -4.63
N LEU A 18 -7.91 -1.21 -4.38
CA LEU A 18 -8.03 0.13 -4.97
C LEU A 18 -7.85 0.10 -6.49
N LEU A 19 -6.83 -0.61 -6.98
CA LEU A 19 -6.59 -0.76 -8.43
C LEU A 19 -7.75 -1.48 -9.12
N ARG A 20 -8.30 -2.53 -8.49
CA ARG A 20 -9.48 -3.23 -9.01
C ARG A 20 -10.69 -2.29 -9.09
N GLY A 21 -10.93 -1.48 -8.05
CA GLY A 21 -12.00 -0.49 -8.06
C GLY A 21 -11.80 0.59 -9.13
N ALA A 22 -10.56 1.04 -9.34
CA ALA A 22 -10.21 2.00 -10.38
C ALA A 22 -10.37 1.43 -11.80
N ALA A 23 -10.06 0.15 -12.02
CA ALA A 23 -10.30 -0.52 -13.31
C ALA A 23 -11.79 -0.53 -13.66
N VAL A 24 -12.65 -0.93 -12.71
CA VAL A 24 -14.11 -0.88 -12.89
C VAL A 24 -14.60 0.55 -13.11
N ALA A 25 -14.07 1.52 -12.36
CA ALA A 25 -14.41 2.92 -12.54
C ALA A 25 -14.04 3.44 -13.94
N ALA A 26 -12.87 3.04 -14.46
CA ALA A 26 -12.42 3.41 -15.80
C ALA A 26 -13.33 2.84 -16.90
N GLU A 27 -13.81 1.60 -16.73
CA GLU A 27 -14.75 0.98 -17.67
C GLU A 27 -16.14 1.66 -17.65
N LYS A 28 -16.59 2.12 -16.47
CA LYS A 28 -17.92 2.72 -16.31
C LYS A 28 -17.96 4.21 -16.64
N LEU A 29 -16.84 4.92 -16.51
CA LEU A 29 -16.75 6.37 -16.74
C LEU A 29 -17.34 6.85 -18.09
N PRO A 30 -17.16 6.17 -19.24
CA PRO A 30 -17.68 6.63 -20.52
C PRO A 30 -19.21 6.61 -20.65
N SER A 31 -19.89 5.79 -19.84
CA SER A 31 -21.35 5.61 -19.84
C SER A 31 -22.00 6.11 -18.55
N ALA A 32 -21.23 6.75 -17.66
CA ALA A 32 -21.70 7.20 -16.37
C ALA A 32 -22.57 8.46 -16.51
N PRO A 33 -23.65 8.58 -15.73
CA PRO A 33 -24.39 9.83 -15.62
C PRO A 33 -23.51 10.90 -14.95
N ALA A 34 -23.73 12.18 -15.28
CA ALA A 34 -22.87 13.29 -14.85
C ALA A 34 -22.62 13.37 -13.33
N LYS A 35 -23.58 12.90 -12.52
CA LYS A 35 -23.46 12.83 -11.06
C LYS A 35 -22.40 11.82 -10.57
N ASP A 36 -22.14 10.77 -11.34
CA ASP A 36 -21.25 9.66 -10.93
C ASP A 36 -19.84 9.81 -11.54
N THR A 37 -19.67 10.71 -12.52
CA THR A 37 -18.37 11.00 -13.16
C THR A 37 -17.30 11.42 -12.14
N ALA A 38 -17.65 12.33 -11.22
CA ALA A 38 -16.72 12.80 -10.19
C ALA A 38 -16.31 11.67 -9.23
N PHE A 39 -17.23 10.76 -8.89
CA PHE A 39 -16.94 9.61 -8.03
C PHE A 39 -15.97 8.63 -8.71
N TYR A 40 -16.21 8.27 -9.97
CA TYR A 40 -15.32 7.38 -10.71
C TYR A 40 -13.94 7.99 -10.97
N ALA A 41 -13.88 9.29 -11.30
CA ALA A 41 -12.61 10.01 -11.43
C ALA A 41 -11.83 10.00 -10.11
N GLY A 42 -12.51 10.22 -8.97
CA GLY A 42 -11.92 10.14 -7.64
C GLY A 42 -11.35 8.76 -7.31
N LYS A 43 -12.06 7.68 -7.66
CA LYS A 43 -11.56 6.29 -7.48
C LYS A 43 -10.27 6.02 -8.25
N ILE A 44 -10.20 6.49 -9.49
CA ILE A 44 -9.00 6.34 -10.33
C ILE A 44 -7.84 7.16 -9.75
N ALA A 45 -8.11 8.41 -9.34
CA ALA A 45 -7.10 9.28 -8.74
C ALA A 45 -6.55 8.70 -7.43
N ALA A 46 -7.42 8.19 -6.55
CA ALA A 46 -7.03 7.58 -5.29
C ALA A 46 -6.15 6.34 -5.49
N ALA A 47 -6.50 5.46 -6.44
CA ALA A 47 -5.69 4.29 -6.74
C ALA A 47 -4.30 4.67 -7.29
N LYS A 48 -4.23 5.67 -8.18
CA LYS A 48 -2.95 6.20 -8.68
C LYS A 48 -2.09 6.77 -7.55
N PHE A 49 -2.69 7.61 -6.70
CA PHE A 49 -1.99 8.18 -5.54
C PHE A 49 -1.41 7.09 -4.64
N PHE A 50 -2.23 6.09 -4.28
CA PHE A 50 -1.79 5.00 -3.41
C PHE A 50 -0.65 4.19 -4.05
N ALA A 51 -0.76 3.88 -5.35
CA ALA A 51 0.26 3.13 -6.07
C ALA A 51 1.60 3.87 -6.14
N THR A 52 1.58 5.20 -6.29
CA THR A 52 2.81 6.01 -6.40
C THR A 52 3.41 6.37 -5.05
N ASN A 53 2.60 6.57 -4.00
CA ASN A 53 3.06 7.12 -2.72
C ASN A 53 3.16 6.09 -1.59
N VAL A 54 2.37 5.01 -1.63
CA VAL A 54 2.29 4.05 -0.52
C VAL A 54 2.99 2.74 -0.89
N LEU A 55 2.68 2.16 -2.06
CA LEU A 55 3.26 0.87 -2.47
C LEU A 55 4.80 0.79 -2.50
N PRO A 56 5.56 1.86 -2.85
CA PRO A 56 7.02 1.80 -2.80
C PRO A 56 7.57 1.46 -1.40
N ASN A 57 6.84 1.83 -0.33
CA ASN A 57 7.25 1.55 1.04
C ASN A 57 7.29 0.05 1.33
N VAL A 58 6.47 -0.77 0.66
CA VAL A 58 6.49 -2.23 0.83
C VAL A 58 7.85 -2.81 0.43
N GLY A 59 8.45 -2.29 -0.64
CA GLY A 59 9.79 -2.70 -1.08
C GLY A 59 10.86 -2.39 -0.04
N VAL A 60 10.81 -1.17 0.51
CA VAL A 60 11.73 -0.75 1.59
C VAL A 60 11.54 -1.58 2.86
N GLN A 61 10.29 -1.86 3.25
CA GLN A 61 10.02 -2.70 4.42
C GLN A 61 10.50 -4.14 4.23
N ARG A 62 10.43 -4.67 3.00
CA ARG A 62 10.97 -6.00 2.67
C ARG A 62 12.49 -6.03 2.85
N GLU A 63 13.20 -5.06 2.28
CA GLU A 63 14.65 -4.99 2.37
C GLU A 63 15.13 -4.86 3.83
N LEU A 64 14.49 -3.98 4.61
CA LEU A 64 14.75 -3.85 6.04
C LEU A 64 14.45 -5.14 6.82
N ALA A 65 13.42 -5.88 6.42
CA ALA A 65 13.07 -7.15 7.04
C ALA A 65 14.10 -8.24 6.73
N GLU A 66 14.68 -8.24 5.53
CA GLU A 66 15.72 -9.17 5.10
C GLU A 66 17.07 -8.89 5.78
N SER A 67 17.33 -7.63 6.16
CA SER A 67 18.59 -7.21 6.80
C SER A 67 18.60 -7.32 8.33
N ILE A 68 17.54 -7.84 8.97
CA ILE A 68 17.49 -7.93 10.44
C ILE A 68 18.43 -9.03 10.94
N ASP A 69 19.22 -8.70 11.96
CA ASP A 69 20.09 -9.63 12.70
C ASP A 69 19.77 -9.65 14.20
N LEU A 70 20.61 -10.34 14.98
CA LEU A 70 20.47 -10.48 16.43
C LEU A 70 21.27 -9.42 17.22
N SER A 71 21.92 -8.45 16.56
CA SER A 71 22.82 -7.49 17.22
C SER A 71 22.16 -6.73 18.38
N LEU A 72 20.88 -6.35 18.22
CA LEU A 72 20.08 -5.70 19.26
C LEU A 72 19.71 -6.64 20.41
N MET A 73 19.54 -7.94 20.15
CA MET A 73 19.20 -8.94 21.18
C MET A 73 20.42 -9.38 21.98
N GLU A 74 21.62 -9.25 21.39
CA GLU A 74 22.90 -9.61 22.00
C GLU A 74 23.53 -8.47 22.81
N LEU A 75 22.96 -7.26 22.73
CA LEU A 75 23.44 -6.12 23.51
C LEU A 75 23.09 -6.31 25.00
N ASP A 76 24.03 -5.99 25.88
CA ASP A 76 23.81 -5.98 27.32
C ASP A 76 22.62 -5.05 27.65
N GLU A 77 21.71 -5.52 28.49
CA GLU A 77 20.56 -4.74 28.94
C GLU A 77 20.99 -3.43 29.61
N ALA A 78 22.17 -3.41 30.25
CA ALA A 78 22.74 -2.20 30.84
C ALA A 78 23.09 -1.08 29.85
N ALA A 79 23.08 -1.35 28.54
CA ALA A 79 23.31 -0.37 27.49
C ALA A 79 22.04 0.40 27.06
N PHE A 80 20.87 0.07 27.63
CA PHE A 80 19.56 0.70 27.35
C PHE A 80 19.00 1.49 28.52
#